data_AF-A0A538HC71-F1
#
_entry.id   AF-A0A538HC71-F1
#
_cell.length_a   1.000
_cell.length_b   1.000
_cell.length_c   1.000
_cell.angle_alpha   90.00
_cell.angle_beta   90.00
_cell.angle_gamma   90.00
#
_symmetry.space_group_name_H-M   'P 1'
#
loop_
_entity.id
_entity.type
_entity.pdbx_description
1 polymer ?
#
loop_
_entity_poly.entity_id
_entity_poly.type
_entity_poly.pdbx_seq_one_letter_code
_entity_poly.pdbx_strand_id
1 'polypeptide(L)'
;MAWGFIGELPISRDQYDRLNSEIPEDPEGMILHTASVHGGGMRIIDVWESEDAYRRFERDTLTPAMGRAGLEAPEGEPPPLDAFEVHNLRGPAA
;
A
#
# COMPACT_ATOMS: atom_id res chain seq x y z
N MET A 1 2.98 16.33 -7.72
CA MET A 1 4.30 16.04 -7.10
C MET A 1 4.23 14.62 -6.60
N ALA A 2 5.33 13.87 -6.68
CA ALA A 2 5.36 12.53 -6.14
C ALA A 2 4.99 12.54 -4.65
N TRP A 3 4.24 11.55 -4.24
CA TRP A 3 3.64 11.45 -2.92
C TRP A 3 3.91 10.06 -2.38
N GLY A 4 4.13 9.94 -1.07
CA GLY A 4 4.38 8.65 -0.45
C GLY A 4 3.75 8.55 0.92
N PHE A 5 3.78 7.33 1.46
CA PHE A 5 3.32 7.09 2.81
C PHE A 5 4.09 5.94 3.48
N ILE A 6 4.05 5.95 4.81
CA ILE A 6 4.35 4.77 5.65
C ILE A 6 3.03 4.29 6.26
N GLY A 7 2.72 3.01 6.07
CA GLY A 7 1.53 2.36 6.63
C GLY A 7 1.92 1.16 7.51
N GLU A 8 1.28 1.05 8.67
CA GLU A 8 1.42 -0.13 9.55
C GLU A 8 0.11 -0.92 9.52
N LEU A 9 0.17 -2.16 9.06
CA LEU A 9 -0.97 -3.03 8.91
C LEU A 9 -0.91 -4.15 9.97
N PRO A 10 -1.96 -4.34 10.79
CA PRO A 10 -2.01 -5.39 11.80
C PRO A 10 -2.35 -6.76 11.18
N ILE A 11 -1.65 -7.14 10.10
CA ILE A 11 -1.81 -8.41 9.39
C ILE A 11 -0.50 -9.19 9.42
N SER A 12 -0.62 -10.51 9.35
CA SER A 12 0.53 -11.41 9.19
C SER A 12 1.11 -11.34 7.76
N ARG A 13 2.35 -11.83 7.61
CA ARG A 13 3.00 -12.00 6.30
C ARG A 13 2.16 -12.87 5.35
N ASP A 14 1.57 -13.96 5.85
CA ASP A 14 0.77 -14.87 5.02
C ASP A 14 -0.54 -14.23 4.55
N GLN A 15 -1.14 -13.37 5.38
CA GLN A 15 -2.30 -12.56 4.97
C GLN A 15 -1.91 -11.54 3.91
N TYR A 16 -0.77 -10.87 4.07
CA TYR A 16 -0.24 -9.96 3.06
C TYR A 16 0.06 -10.70 1.73
N ASP A 17 0.73 -11.84 1.76
CA ASP A 17 1.05 -12.63 0.55
C ASP A 17 -0.24 -13.03 -0.20
N ARG A 18 -1.31 -13.37 0.53
CA ARG A 18 -2.63 -13.66 -0.05
C ARG A 18 -3.24 -12.42 -0.71
N LEU A 19 -3.20 -11.26 -0.04
CA LEU A 19 -3.69 -10.01 -0.62
C LEU A 19 -2.91 -9.65 -1.89
N ASN A 20 -1.58 -9.77 -1.84
CA ASN A 20 -0.72 -9.48 -2.97
C ASN A 20 -1.03 -10.39 -4.17
N SER A 21 -1.39 -11.67 -3.94
CA SER A 21 -1.80 -12.56 -5.03
C SER A 21 -3.10 -12.16 -5.74
N GLU A 22 -3.93 -11.33 -5.12
CA GLU A 22 -5.15 -10.78 -5.72
C GLU A 22 -4.89 -9.56 -6.62
N ILE A 23 -3.64 -9.05 -6.64
CA ILE A 23 -3.19 -7.87 -7.38
C ILE A 23 -1.96 -8.26 -8.21
N PRO A 24 -2.13 -9.00 -9.32
CA PRO A 24 -1.02 -9.56 -10.07
C PRO A 24 -0.25 -8.55 -10.93
N GLU A 25 -0.84 -7.39 -11.18
CA GLU A 25 -0.27 -6.33 -12.05
C GLU A 25 0.12 -5.12 -11.19
N ASP A 26 1.19 -4.45 -11.59
CA ASP A 26 1.61 -3.20 -10.94
C ASP A 26 0.57 -2.08 -11.19
N PRO A 27 0.10 -1.40 -10.13
CA PRO A 27 -0.85 -0.30 -10.27
C PRO A 27 -0.29 0.88 -11.07
N GLU A 28 -1.17 1.50 -11.86
CA GLU A 28 -0.85 2.73 -12.60
C GLU A 28 -0.43 3.85 -11.64
N GLY A 29 0.70 4.49 -11.91
CA GLY A 29 1.24 5.60 -11.12
C GLY A 29 1.98 5.18 -9.84
N MET A 30 2.11 3.87 -9.56
CA MET A 30 2.98 3.37 -8.49
C MET A 30 4.45 3.43 -8.93
N ILE A 31 5.28 4.08 -8.12
CA ILE A 31 6.72 4.23 -8.40
C ILE A 31 7.53 3.21 -7.59
N LEU A 32 7.15 3.01 -6.33
CA LEU A 32 7.77 2.05 -5.43
C LEU A 32 6.70 1.47 -4.50
N HIS A 33 6.72 0.15 -4.34
CA HIS A 33 6.04 -0.54 -3.27
C HIS A 33 7.05 -1.36 -2.48
N THR A 34 7.00 -1.27 -1.16
CA THR A 34 7.77 -2.15 -0.29
C THR A 34 6.90 -2.66 0.84
N ALA A 35 7.11 -3.92 1.22
CA ALA A 35 6.43 -4.54 2.34
C ALA A 35 7.44 -5.31 3.18
N SER A 36 7.37 -5.15 4.50
CA SER A 36 8.28 -5.80 5.44
C SER A 36 7.56 -6.17 6.73
N VAL A 37 8.01 -7.26 7.37
CA VAL A 37 7.53 -7.60 8.72
C VAL A 37 8.12 -6.59 9.70
N HIS A 38 7.27 -5.93 10.48
CA HIS A 38 7.67 -4.93 11.45
C HIS A 38 6.66 -4.86 12.61
N GLY A 39 7.15 -4.77 13.85
CA GLY A 39 6.28 -4.54 15.02
C GLY A 39 5.17 -5.59 15.27
N GLY A 40 5.30 -6.80 14.72
CA GLY A 40 4.26 -7.84 14.79
C GLY A 40 3.20 -7.78 13.69
N GLY A 41 3.32 -6.85 12.74
CA GLY A 41 2.49 -6.75 11.55
C GLY A 41 3.33 -6.51 10.29
N MET A 42 2.71 -5.90 9.28
CA MET A 42 3.36 -5.52 8.03
C MET A 42 3.51 -4.00 7.95
N ARG A 43 4.72 -3.53 7.66
CA ARG A 43 5.00 -2.14 7.28
C ARG A 43 5.04 -2.03 5.76
N ILE A 44 4.25 -1.11 5.24
CA ILE A 44 4.20 -0.72 3.83
C ILE A 44 4.85 0.66 3.69
N ILE A 45 5.75 0.81 2.71
CA ILE A 45 6.29 2.12 2.32
C ILE A 45 6.15 2.23 0.81
N ASP A 46 5.35 3.19 0.40
CA ASP A 46 4.99 3.38 -1.00
C ASP A 46 5.32 4.79 -1.48
N VAL A 47 5.63 4.88 -2.77
CA VAL A 47 5.79 6.14 -3.50
C VAL A 47 4.98 6.06 -4.78
N TRP A 48 4.22 7.12 -5.05
CA TRP A 48 3.28 7.27 -6.15
C TRP A 48 3.52 8.59 -6.88
N GLU A 49 3.11 8.65 -8.15
CA GLU A 49 3.15 9.88 -8.95
C GLU A 49 2.31 11.02 -8.33
N SER A 50 1.24 10.66 -7.61
CA SER A 50 0.37 11.56 -6.86
C SER A 50 -0.45 10.82 -5.79
N GLU A 51 -1.01 11.55 -4.83
CA GLU A 51 -1.98 10.99 -3.88
C GLU A 51 -3.22 10.45 -4.61
N ASP A 52 -3.70 11.15 -5.64
CA ASP A 52 -4.88 10.73 -6.41
C ASP A 52 -4.67 9.37 -7.11
N ALA A 53 -3.45 9.07 -7.57
CA ALA A 53 -3.11 7.78 -8.16
C ALA A 53 -3.26 6.65 -7.12
N TYR A 54 -2.71 6.84 -5.91
CA TYR A 54 -2.91 5.90 -4.80
C TYR A 54 -4.40 5.76 -4.44
N ARG A 55 -5.14 6.86 -4.29
CA ARG A 55 -6.57 6.83 -3.93
C ARG A 55 -7.41 6.09 -4.96
N ARG A 56 -7.07 6.20 -6.25
CA ARG A 56 -7.71 5.44 -7.32
C ARG A 56 -7.40 3.95 -7.18
N PHE A 57 -6.14 3.57 -6.97
CA PHE A 57 -5.75 2.19 -6.72
C PHE A 57 -6.45 1.61 -5.47
N GLU A 58 -6.45 2.36 -4.37
CA GLU A 58 -7.06 1.99 -3.09
C GLU A 58 -8.54 1.63 -3.26
N ARG A 59 -9.29 2.50 -3.93
CA ARG A 59 -10.73 2.34 -4.15
C ARG A 59 -11.05 1.25 -5.19
N ASP A 60 -10.37 1.29 -6.34
CA ASP A 60 -10.79 0.51 -7.51
C ASP A 60 -10.16 -0.90 -7.52
N THR A 61 -9.05 -1.11 -6.81
CA THR A 61 -8.29 -2.37 -6.83
C THR A 61 -8.05 -2.96 -5.43
N LEU A 62 -7.43 -2.20 -4.53
CA LEU A 62 -7.00 -2.71 -3.22
C LEU A 62 -8.21 -3.11 -2.35
N THR A 63 -9.20 -2.24 -2.21
CA THR A 63 -10.39 -2.51 -1.38
C THR A 63 -11.15 -3.76 -1.87
N PRO A 64 -11.45 -3.91 -3.19
CA PRO A 64 -12.00 -5.16 -3.71
C PRO A 64 -11.12 -6.39 -3.48
N ALA A 65 -9.79 -6.26 -3.60
CA ALA A 65 -8.84 -7.36 -3.38
C ALA A 65 -8.81 -7.80 -1.92
N MET A 66 -8.85 -6.86 -0.96
CA MET A 66 -8.99 -7.14 0.46
C MET A 66 -10.25 -7.96 0.76
N GLY A 67 -11.38 -7.61 0.13
CA GLY A 67 -12.62 -8.39 0.24
C GLY A 67 -12.46 -9.83 -0.26
N ARG A 68 -11.82 -10.05 -1.41
CA ARG A 68 -11.55 -11.40 -1.94
C ARG A 68 -10.58 -12.21 -1.08
N ALA A 69 -9.57 -11.55 -0.50
CA ALA A 69 -8.59 -12.18 0.38
C ALA A 69 -9.13 -12.51 1.79
N GLY A 70 -10.35 -12.05 2.11
CA GLY A 70 -10.95 -12.18 3.45
C GLY A 70 -10.26 -11.30 4.49
N LEU A 71 -9.71 -10.16 4.07
CA LEU A 71 -9.06 -9.14 4.90
C LEU A 71 -9.97 -7.93 5.00
N GLU A 72 -11.17 -8.13 5.53
CA GLU A 72 -12.08 -7.02 5.78
C GLU A 72 -11.41 -6.02 6.74
N ALA A 73 -11.63 -4.72 6.49
CA ALA A 73 -11.18 -3.70 7.42
C ALA A 73 -11.79 -4.00 8.80
N PRO A 74 -11.00 -3.96 9.89
CA PRO A 74 -11.55 -4.07 11.24
C PRO A 74 -12.70 -3.08 11.42
N GLU A 75 -13.69 -3.41 12.27
CA GLU A 75 -14.70 -2.43 12.67
C GLU A 75 -14.01 -1.25 13.36
N GLY A 76 -13.74 -0.19 12.60
CA GLY A 76 -12.96 0.96 13.04
C GLY A 76 -12.38 1.75 11.85
N GLU A 77 -11.87 2.94 12.16
CA GLU A 77 -11.15 3.74 11.18
C GLU A 77 -9.78 3.08 10.93
N PRO A 78 -9.36 2.87 9.66
CA PRO A 78 -8.05 2.32 9.38
C PRO A 78 -6.97 3.21 10.01
N PRO A 79 -5.85 2.62 10.47
CA PRO A 79 -4.76 3.41 11.03
C PRO A 79 -4.33 4.48 10.00
N PRO A 80 -4.11 5.73 10.44
CA PRO A 80 -3.75 6.80 9.54
C PRO A 80 -2.42 6.47 8.85
N LEU A 81 -2.35 6.75 7.55
CA LEU A 81 -1.10 6.71 6.80
C LEU A 81 -0.23 7.91 7.21
N ASP A 82 1.06 7.67 7.47
CA ASP A 82 2.03 8.74 7.64
C ASP A 82 2.47 9.23 6.25
N ALA A 83 1.70 10.17 5.71
CA ALA A 83 1.81 10.67 4.34
C ALA A 83 2.79 11.83 4.21
N PHE A 84 3.50 11.91 3.07
CA PHE A 84 4.50 12.93 2.81
C PHE A 84 4.63 13.27 1.32
N GLU A 85 5.05 14.51 1.04
CA GLU A 85 5.48 14.90 -0.30
C GLU A 85 6.93 14.45 -0.53
N VAL A 86 7.18 13.79 -1.66
CA VAL A 86 8.52 13.32 -2.01
C VAL A 86 9.33 14.46 -2.62
N HIS A 87 10.30 14.95 -1.85
CA HIS A 87 11.19 16.03 -2.30
C HIS A 87 12.27 15.57 -3.29
N ASN A 88 12.77 14.34 -3.14
CA ASN A 88 13.81 13.76 -4.00
C ASN A 88 13.70 12.23 -4.00
N LEU A 89 13.79 11.63 -5.19
CA LEU A 89 13.76 10.18 -5.39
C LEU A 89 15.00 9.75 -6.18
N ARG A 90 15.64 8.67 -5.76
CA ARG A 90 16.78 8.04 -6.47
C ARG A 90 16.61 6.53 -6.44
N GLY A 91 16.84 5.88 -7.57
CA GLY A 91 16.79 4.42 -7.66
C GLY A 91 17.18 3.96 -9.07
N PRO A 92 17.39 2.65 -9.27
CA PRO A 92 17.75 2.10 -10.59
C PRO A 92 16.67 2.25 -11.67
N ALA A 93 15.49 2.78 -11.33
CA ALA A 93 14.39 3.10 -12.24
C ALA A 93 13.94 4.58 -12.17
N ALA A 94 14.83 5.50 -11.76
CA ALA A 94 14.59 6.96 -11.75
C ALA A 94 15.47 7.68 -12.77
#